data_AF-A0A8K0GD66-F1
#
_entry.id   AF-A0A8K0GD66-F1
#
_cell.length_a   1.000
_cell.length_b   1.000
_cell.length_c   1.000
_cell.angle_alpha   90.00
_cell.angle_beta   90.00
_cell.angle_gamma   90.00
#
_symmetry.space_group_name_H-M   'P 1'
#
loop_
_entity.id
_entity.type
_entity.pdbx_description
1 polymer ?
#
loop_
_entity_poly.entity_id
_entity_poly.type
_entity_poly.pdbx_seq_one_letter_code
_entity_poly.pdbx_strand_id
1 'polypeptide(L)'
;LALCFRKIKHPPTSTHHGFYLNDTLRYPAITICRNPPYKTKLFEKYGFIDNKEIEISSTWNSFKFDQYTLQEFFNETTYTFREIFKLTALDKKPENIEVSSLFALHYGRCFTITPKINSKRWGSEYGYFFVFSHTDTTNQESFIGGLSGFHVFIHDEVERFTEKSQQADMFKEYIYVEAGDGIQVNIKMHKYNQLPTSNNKCAPQNIYSKSRCVDDGVNKLITEAVGCSTPWVPNEHLSSCKTFQQTKQIVDYSTPSIYLDRYLEQTQCAERCNATTYTPFLQSIRAIPLPTAAIKIYFSTNLYTVMEEIAGYDWNALLADLGGSLGFLLGLSVISMIGLAEELFSTIIKMKQNRKVNIELNSKSSSEENNKTDTFVKTENMDNNTLQLKSGMKDCNLNSEFYPKKNNLQIESNEKF
;
A
#
# COMPACT_ATOMS: atom_id res chain seq x y z
N LEU A 1 -21.25 23.10 13.44
CA LEU A 1 -21.91 22.77 12.16
C LEU A 1 -20.95 22.69 10.97
N ALA A 2 -20.47 23.79 10.39
CA ALA A 2 -19.72 23.77 9.11
C ALA A 2 -18.46 22.87 9.11
N LEU A 3 -17.70 22.83 10.22
CA LEU A 3 -16.56 21.92 10.38
C LEU A 3 -16.95 20.44 10.35
N CYS A 4 -18.14 20.08 10.84
CA CYS A 4 -18.65 18.69 10.85
C CYS A 4 -19.08 18.27 9.44
N PHE A 5 -19.74 19.16 8.68
CA PHE A 5 -20.02 18.93 7.25
C PHE A 5 -18.73 18.84 6.42
N ARG A 6 -17.68 19.60 6.77
CA ARG A 6 -16.35 19.43 6.16
C ARG A 6 -15.75 18.06 6.46
N LYS A 7 -15.90 17.54 7.69
CA LYS A 7 -15.50 16.17 8.06
C LYS A 7 -16.29 15.09 7.29
N ILE A 8 -17.57 15.29 6.96
CA ILE A 8 -18.27 14.33 6.08
C ILE A 8 -17.75 14.40 4.63
N LYS A 9 -17.51 15.61 4.10
CA LYS A 9 -17.03 15.75 2.71
C LYS A 9 -15.61 15.19 2.51
N HIS A 10 -14.76 15.32 3.54
CA HIS A 10 -13.41 14.79 3.57
C HIS A 10 -13.17 14.13 4.94
N PRO A 11 -13.58 12.86 5.12
CA PRO A 11 -13.41 12.16 6.40
C PRO A 11 -11.93 11.90 6.68
N PRO A 12 -11.49 12.00 7.94
CA PRO A 12 -10.16 11.53 8.32
C PRO A 12 -10.12 10.01 8.11
N THR A 13 -9.11 9.52 7.39
CA THR A 13 -8.87 8.08 7.25
C THR A 13 -8.03 7.57 8.43
N SER A 14 -8.35 6.36 8.89
CA SER A 14 -7.61 5.66 9.94
C SER A 14 -7.37 4.22 9.52
N THR A 15 -6.11 3.76 9.55
CA THR A 15 -5.74 2.39 9.20
C THR A 15 -5.92 1.46 10.40
N HIS A 16 -6.81 0.50 10.28
CA HIS A 16 -6.95 -0.62 11.20
C HIS A 16 -6.01 -1.76 10.78
N HIS A 17 -5.28 -2.34 11.74
CA HIS A 17 -4.33 -3.43 11.49
C HIS A 17 -4.73 -4.66 12.30
N GLY A 18 -5.05 -5.76 11.62
CA GLY A 18 -5.45 -7.02 12.24
C GLY A 18 -4.64 -8.23 11.75
N PHE A 19 -4.56 -9.25 12.60
CA PHE A 19 -4.03 -10.57 12.23
C PHE A 19 -5.19 -11.57 12.18
N TYR A 20 -5.26 -12.35 11.11
CA TYR A 20 -6.36 -13.27 10.84
C TYR A 20 -5.81 -14.65 10.51
N LEU A 21 -6.44 -15.69 11.07
CA LEU A 21 -6.19 -17.07 10.69
C LEU A 21 -7.06 -17.44 9.48
N ASN A 22 -6.53 -18.22 8.55
CA ASN A 22 -7.30 -18.74 7.41
C ASN A 22 -7.25 -20.28 7.37
N ASP A 23 -8.35 -20.93 7.03
CA ASP A 23 -8.36 -22.39 6.78
C ASP A 23 -7.68 -22.75 5.44
N THR A 24 -7.53 -21.77 4.54
CA THR A 24 -6.83 -21.93 3.27
C THR A 24 -5.94 -20.74 2.95
N LEU A 25 -4.68 -20.98 2.54
CA LEU A 25 -3.83 -19.94 1.95
C LEU A 25 -3.67 -20.17 0.45
N ARG A 26 -3.91 -19.12 -0.33
CA ARG A 26 -3.52 -19.06 -1.74
C ARG A 26 -2.07 -18.57 -1.79
N TYR A 27 -1.26 -19.24 -2.60
CA TYR A 27 0.14 -18.87 -2.75
C TYR A 27 0.31 -17.68 -3.71
N PRO A 28 1.42 -16.93 -3.66
CA PRO A 28 1.75 -15.94 -4.67
C PRO A 28 1.98 -16.56 -6.05
N ALA A 29 1.96 -15.72 -7.08
CA ALA A 29 2.61 -16.03 -8.34
C ALA A 29 4.13 -15.83 -8.20
N ILE A 30 4.91 -16.69 -8.86
CA ILE A 30 6.37 -16.67 -8.81
C ILE A 30 6.89 -16.52 -10.24
N THR A 31 7.50 -15.38 -10.58
CA THR A 31 8.19 -15.21 -11.87
C THR A 31 9.68 -15.46 -11.71
N ILE A 32 10.24 -16.28 -12.60
CA ILE A 32 11.62 -16.75 -12.53
C ILE A 32 12.32 -16.43 -13.84
N CYS A 33 13.43 -15.72 -13.76
CA CYS A 33 14.30 -15.36 -14.88
C CYS A 33 15.72 -15.89 -14.61
N ARG A 34 16.41 -16.37 -15.63
CA ARG A 34 17.77 -16.93 -15.52
C ARG A 34 18.83 -15.85 -15.74
N ASN A 35 19.94 -15.91 -15.02
CA ASN A 35 21.14 -15.11 -15.27
C ASN A 35 22.38 -16.00 -15.44
N PRO A 36 23.11 -15.96 -16.58
CA PRO A 36 22.85 -15.10 -17.74
C PRO A 36 21.56 -15.50 -18.51
N PRO A 37 20.84 -14.51 -19.08
CA PRO A 37 19.55 -14.72 -19.74
C PRO A 37 19.65 -15.38 -21.13
N TYR A 38 20.81 -15.29 -21.79
CA TYR A 38 21.01 -15.75 -23.17
C TYR A 38 22.14 -16.78 -23.31
N LYS A 39 22.04 -17.58 -24.37
CA LYS A 39 23.04 -18.52 -24.88
C LYS A 39 23.99 -17.78 -25.82
N THR A 40 24.92 -16.98 -25.28
CA THR A 40 25.79 -16.08 -26.08
C THR A 40 26.57 -16.79 -27.18
N LYS A 41 26.89 -18.08 -27.04
CA LYS A 41 27.48 -18.93 -28.10
C LYS A 41 26.66 -19.04 -29.39
N LEU A 42 25.39 -18.64 -29.39
CA LEU A 42 24.53 -18.59 -30.57
C LEU A 42 24.47 -17.19 -31.21
N PHE A 43 25.06 -16.16 -30.61
CA PHE A 43 24.95 -14.77 -31.08
C PHE A 43 25.60 -14.55 -32.46
N GLU A 44 26.71 -15.24 -32.75
CA GLU A 44 27.43 -15.20 -34.04
C GLU A 44 26.54 -15.60 -35.24
N LYS A 45 25.64 -16.58 -35.05
CA LYS A 45 24.68 -17.03 -36.07
C LYS A 45 23.88 -15.83 -36.60
N TYR A 46 23.40 -14.99 -35.69
CA TYR A 46 22.56 -13.83 -35.98
C TYR A 46 23.37 -12.58 -36.39
N GLY A 47 24.70 -12.62 -36.32
CA GLY A 47 25.61 -11.57 -36.79
C GLY A 47 26.25 -10.72 -35.70
N PHE A 48 25.87 -10.91 -34.43
CA PHE A 48 26.51 -10.26 -33.30
C PHE A 48 27.91 -10.82 -33.07
N ILE A 49 28.89 -9.94 -32.88
CA ILE A 49 30.29 -10.28 -32.56
C ILE A 49 30.54 -9.98 -31.08
N ASP A 50 31.08 -10.97 -30.35
CA ASP A 50 31.58 -10.94 -28.96
C ASP A 50 30.69 -10.28 -27.89
N ASN A 51 29.90 -11.10 -27.18
CA ASN A 51 29.28 -10.81 -25.86
C ASN A 51 28.57 -9.44 -25.68
N LYS A 52 28.11 -8.81 -26.75
CA LYS A 52 27.47 -7.49 -26.69
C LYS A 52 26.15 -7.53 -25.93
N GLU A 53 25.99 -6.56 -25.03
CA GLU A 53 24.72 -6.20 -24.42
C GLU A 53 23.71 -5.84 -25.52
N ILE A 54 22.68 -6.67 -25.68
CA ILE A 54 21.60 -6.44 -26.66
C ILE A 54 20.62 -5.35 -26.20
N GLU A 55 20.74 -4.92 -24.94
CA GLU A 55 20.07 -3.75 -24.38
C GLU A 55 20.60 -2.44 -25.00
N ILE A 56 21.84 -2.44 -25.50
CA ILE A 56 22.40 -1.31 -26.25
C ILE A 56 21.79 -1.31 -27.66
N SER A 57 21.01 -0.28 -27.98
CA SER A 57 20.25 -0.22 -29.24
C SER A 57 21.11 -0.27 -30.51
N SER A 58 22.38 0.16 -30.46
CA SER A 58 23.32 0.08 -31.58
C SER A 58 23.84 -1.34 -31.87
N THR A 59 23.80 -2.27 -30.90
CA THR A 59 24.19 -3.69 -31.08
C THR A 59 23.42 -4.33 -32.24
N TRP A 60 22.13 -3.98 -32.37
CA TRP A 60 21.21 -4.46 -33.41
C TRP A 60 21.59 -4.08 -34.85
N ASN A 61 22.55 -3.17 -35.07
CA ASN A 61 23.06 -2.87 -36.42
C ASN A 61 23.78 -4.08 -37.05
N SER A 62 24.20 -5.04 -36.22
CA SER A 62 24.86 -6.28 -36.67
C SER A 62 23.90 -7.47 -36.85
N PHE A 63 22.58 -7.30 -36.59
CA PHE A 63 21.60 -8.36 -36.72
C PHE A 63 21.18 -8.60 -38.18
N LYS A 64 21.20 -9.86 -38.63
CA LYS A 64 20.85 -10.30 -40.00
C LYS A 64 19.33 -10.37 -40.21
N PHE A 65 18.67 -9.21 -40.28
CA PHE A 65 17.23 -9.06 -40.54
C PHE A 65 16.75 -9.67 -41.87
N ASP A 66 17.67 -9.92 -42.81
CA ASP A 66 17.44 -10.58 -44.09
C ASP A 66 17.30 -12.11 -43.97
N GLN A 67 17.87 -12.71 -42.92
CA GLN A 67 17.94 -14.16 -42.71
C GLN A 67 17.14 -14.66 -41.51
N TYR A 68 16.92 -13.81 -40.49
CA TYR A 68 16.30 -14.21 -39.23
C TYR A 68 15.32 -13.16 -38.70
N THR A 69 14.29 -13.63 -38.01
CA THR A 69 13.36 -12.79 -37.25
C THR A 69 13.82 -12.60 -35.79
N LEU A 70 13.36 -11.52 -35.16
CA LEU A 70 13.53 -11.31 -33.72
C LEU A 70 12.92 -12.45 -32.89
N GLN A 71 11.83 -13.06 -33.37
CA GLN A 71 11.15 -14.15 -32.68
C GLN A 71 11.97 -15.45 -32.69
N GLU A 72 12.68 -15.77 -33.78
CA GLU A 72 13.61 -16.90 -33.85
C GLU A 72 14.83 -16.66 -32.96
N PHE A 73 15.39 -15.46 -32.98
CA PHE A 73 16.49 -15.07 -32.08
C PHE A 73 16.12 -15.29 -30.61
N PHE A 74 14.99 -14.77 -30.15
CA PHE A 74 14.53 -14.98 -28.77
C PHE A 74 14.19 -16.45 -28.48
N ASN A 75 13.61 -17.21 -29.42
CA ASN A 75 13.29 -18.62 -29.22
C ASN A 75 14.52 -19.53 -29.10
N GLU A 76 15.56 -19.31 -29.90
CA GLU A 76 16.78 -20.14 -29.88
C GLU A 76 17.77 -19.71 -28.80
N THR A 77 17.97 -18.40 -28.61
CA THR A 77 19.03 -17.90 -27.72
C THR A 77 18.61 -17.80 -26.26
N THR A 78 17.32 -17.80 -25.93
CA THR A 78 16.87 -17.92 -24.52
C THR A 78 16.76 -19.40 -24.10
N TYR A 79 16.51 -19.64 -22.82
CA TYR A 79 16.36 -20.99 -22.26
C TYR A 79 14.88 -21.38 -22.15
N THR A 80 14.56 -22.59 -22.56
CA THR A 80 13.21 -23.16 -22.45
C THR A 80 12.92 -23.64 -21.01
N PHE A 81 11.63 -23.83 -20.69
CA PHE A 81 11.22 -24.33 -19.37
C PHE A 81 11.92 -25.66 -19.00
N ARG A 82 12.13 -26.56 -19.95
CA ARG A 82 12.79 -27.86 -19.71
C ARG A 82 14.32 -27.76 -19.53
N GLU A 83 14.93 -26.67 -20.00
CA GLU A 83 16.36 -26.40 -19.74
C GLU A 83 16.57 -25.78 -18.36
N ILE A 84 15.63 -24.93 -17.90
CA ILE A 84 15.70 -24.30 -16.57
C ILE A 84 15.21 -25.23 -15.46
N PHE A 85 14.07 -25.89 -15.61
CA PHE A 85 13.37 -26.55 -14.49
C PHE A 85 13.57 -28.08 -14.51
N LYS A 86 14.32 -28.61 -13.54
CA LYS A 86 14.43 -30.06 -13.28
C LYS A 86 13.20 -30.57 -12.53
N LEU A 87 12.68 -29.78 -11.59
CA LEU A 87 11.47 -30.08 -10.81
C LEU A 87 10.74 -28.79 -10.44
N THR A 88 9.41 -28.82 -10.49
CA THR A 88 8.53 -27.69 -10.20
C THR A 88 7.25 -28.23 -9.58
N ALA A 89 6.93 -27.84 -8.34
CA ALA A 89 5.76 -28.36 -7.64
C ALA A 89 5.22 -27.38 -6.59
N LEU A 90 3.92 -27.47 -6.31
CA LEU A 90 3.25 -26.86 -5.16
C LEU A 90 2.62 -27.98 -4.32
N ASP A 91 2.89 -28.00 -3.01
CA ASP A 91 2.47 -29.07 -2.10
C ASP A 91 2.86 -30.48 -2.57
N LYS A 92 4.11 -30.59 -3.06
CA LYS A 92 4.74 -31.82 -3.58
C LYS A 92 4.08 -32.40 -4.85
N LYS A 93 3.28 -31.59 -5.56
CA LYS A 93 2.53 -31.95 -6.77
C LYS A 93 2.78 -30.99 -7.94
N PRO A 94 3.17 -31.47 -9.14
CA PRO A 94 3.31 -30.62 -10.33
C PRO A 94 1.97 -30.24 -10.97
N GLU A 95 0.89 -30.98 -10.72
CA GLU A 95 -0.45 -30.66 -11.26
C GLU A 95 -1.11 -29.45 -10.57
N ASN A 96 -0.61 -29.04 -9.40
CA ASN A 96 -1.10 -27.93 -8.59
C ASN A 96 -0.72 -26.53 -9.15
N ILE A 97 0.01 -26.45 -10.26
CA ILE A 97 0.52 -25.20 -10.83
C ILE A 97 0.15 -25.01 -12.30
N GLU A 98 0.12 -23.75 -12.73
CA GLU A 98 0.19 -23.34 -14.13
C GLU A 98 1.54 -22.68 -14.42
N VAL A 99 1.92 -22.64 -15.70
CA VAL A 99 3.16 -22.00 -16.16
C VAL A 99 2.85 -21.20 -17.41
N SER A 100 3.12 -19.90 -17.37
CA SER A 100 3.20 -19.04 -18.55
C SER A 100 4.65 -18.57 -18.76
N SER A 101 4.94 -18.00 -19.94
CA SER A 101 6.27 -17.44 -20.22
C SER A 101 6.16 -16.15 -21.01
N LEU A 102 7.05 -15.20 -20.75
CA LEU A 102 7.18 -13.95 -21.49
C LEU A 102 8.64 -13.74 -21.91
N PHE A 103 8.83 -12.86 -22.90
CA PHE A 103 10.15 -12.35 -23.24
C PHE A 103 10.34 -10.95 -22.67
N ALA A 104 11.57 -10.68 -22.24
CA ALA A 104 12.05 -9.45 -21.64
C ALA A 104 13.43 -9.19 -22.25
N LEU A 105 13.77 -7.95 -22.62
CA LEU A 105 15.03 -7.64 -23.28
C LEU A 105 16.22 -7.87 -22.34
N HIS A 106 16.12 -7.44 -21.09
CA HIS A 106 17.16 -7.65 -20.07
C HIS A 106 17.13 -9.10 -19.56
N TYR A 107 15.95 -9.59 -19.15
CA TYR A 107 15.82 -10.89 -18.49
C TYR A 107 15.66 -12.11 -19.41
N GLY A 108 15.67 -11.94 -20.74
CA GLY A 108 15.55 -13.04 -21.70
C GLY A 108 14.16 -13.67 -21.71
N ARG A 109 14.07 -14.96 -21.38
CA ARG A 109 12.78 -15.67 -21.24
C ARG A 109 12.51 -16.00 -19.79
N CYS A 110 11.53 -15.32 -19.22
CA CYS A 110 11.05 -15.57 -17.87
C CYS A 110 9.84 -16.51 -17.88
N PHE A 111 9.65 -17.24 -16.79
CA PHE A 111 8.53 -18.15 -16.58
C PHE A 111 7.78 -17.76 -15.32
N THR A 112 6.47 -17.56 -15.43
CA THR A 112 5.59 -17.25 -14.29
C THR A 112 4.82 -18.50 -13.90
N ILE A 113 4.99 -18.91 -12.65
CA ILE A 113 4.30 -20.06 -12.05
C ILE A 113 3.17 -19.54 -11.17
N THR A 114 1.95 -19.96 -11.44
CA THR A 114 0.75 -19.58 -10.67
C THR A 114 0.09 -20.79 -10.01
N PRO A 115 -0.59 -20.63 -8.87
CA PRO A 115 -1.20 -21.74 -8.15
C PRO A 115 -2.61 -22.05 -8.67
N LYS A 116 -2.88 -23.32 -8.97
CA LYS A 116 -4.23 -23.81 -9.31
C LYS A 116 -5.10 -24.11 -8.08
N ILE A 117 -4.51 -24.12 -6.90
CA ILE A 117 -5.18 -24.51 -5.64
C ILE A 117 -5.02 -23.45 -4.55
N ASN A 118 -5.99 -23.42 -3.63
CA ASN A 118 -5.80 -22.83 -2.31
C ASN A 118 -5.32 -23.95 -1.38
N SER A 119 -4.13 -23.81 -0.78
CA SER A 119 -3.57 -24.84 0.09
C SER A 119 -4.24 -24.85 1.48
N LYS A 120 -4.41 -26.05 2.04
CA LYS A 120 -4.80 -26.29 3.44
C LYS A 120 -3.62 -26.67 4.33
N ARG A 121 -2.39 -26.37 3.90
CA ARG A 121 -1.15 -26.84 4.52
C ARG A 121 -0.11 -25.72 4.55
N TRP A 122 0.72 -25.74 5.59
CA TRP A 122 1.75 -24.74 5.86
C TRP A 122 2.90 -25.37 6.66
N GLY A 123 3.97 -24.61 6.86
CA GLY A 123 5.24 -25.10 7.39
C GLY A 123 6.20 -25.56 6.28
N SER A 124 7.45 -25.78 6.66
CA SER A 124 8.59 -26.00 5.74
C SER A 124 8.51 -27.27 4.89
N GLU A 125 7.52 -28.13 5.10
CA GLU A 125 7.29 -29.32 4.27
C GLU A 125 6.42 -29.07 3.03
N TYR A 126 5.66 -27.98 3.01
CA TYR A 126 4.65 -27.65 2.00
C TYR A 126 5.03 -26.40 1.19
N GLY A 127 4.11 -25.88 0.38
CA GLY A 127 4.36 -24.76 -0.52
C GLY A 127 5.12 -25.10 -1.80
N TYR A 128 5.72 -24.10 -2.42
CA TYR A 128 6.48 -24.27 -3.65
C TYR A 128 7.82 -24.93 -3.39
N PHE A 129 8.20 -25.85 -4.28
CA PHE A 129 9.55 -26.39 -4.37
C PHE A 129 10.01 -26.38 -5.83
N PHE A 130 11.14 -25.73 -6.06
CA PHE A 130 11.76 -25.57 -7.37
C PHE A 130 13.20 -26.12 -7.34
N VAL A 131 13.57 -26.88 -8.37
CA VAL A 131 14.95 -27.32 -8.62
C VAL A 131 15.31 -26.95 -10.05
N PHE A 132 16.35 -26.13 -10.20
CA PHE A 132 16.79 -25.58 -11.47
C PHE A 132 18.03 -26.29 -12.03
N SER A 133 18.24 -26.18 -13.34
CA SER A 133 19.52 -26.47 -13.99
C SER A 133 20.12 -25.19 -14.54
N HIS A 134 21.40 -24.99 -14.24
CA HIS A 134 22.26 -24.03 -14.91
C HIS A 134 23.14 -24.76 -15.94
N THR A 135 23.84 -24.00 -16.79
CA THR A 135 24.88 -24.54 -17.69
C THR A 135 26.25 -24.59 -17.03
N ASP A 136 26.46 -23.74 -16.04
CA ASP A 136 27.80 -23.33 -15.65
C ASP A 136 28.26 -24.13 -14.44
N THR A 137 29.30 -24.94 -14.65
CA THR A 137 29.79 -25.96 -13.72
C THR A 137 30.81 -25.43 -12.71
N THR A 138 31.01 -24.11 -12.67
CA THR A 138 31.97 -23.41 -11.82
C THR A 138 31.38 -22.07 -11.39
N ASN A 139 31.60 -21.67 -10.14
CA ASN A 139 31.27 -20.32 -9.66
C ASN A 139 32.27 -19.33 -10.24
N GLN A 140 32.04 -18.95 -11.50
CA GLN A 140 32.67 -17.82 -12.15
C GLN A 140 31.71 -16.65 -12.07
N GLU A 141 32.18 -15.51 -11.56
CA GLU A 141 31.56 -14.23 -11.81
C GLU A 141 31.63 -13.97 -13.31
N SER A 142 30.49 -13.69 -13.93
CA SER A 142 30.48 -13.20 -15.31
C SER A 142 31.01 -11.77 -15.32
N PHE A 143 31.85 -11.44 -16.31
CA PHE A 143 32.57 -10.15 -16.41
C PHE A 143 31.65 -8.91 -16.55
N ILE A 144 30.33 -9.13 -16.64
CA ILE A 144 29.29 -8.12 -16.92
C ILE A 144 28.10 -8.23 -15.93
N GLY A 145 27.85 -9.38 -15.30
CA GLY A 145 26.56 -9.67 -14.64
C GLY A 145 26.60 -10.62 -13.43
N GLY A 146 27.63 -10.52 -12.58
CA GLY A 146 27.69 -11.22 -11.29
C GLY A 146 27.76 -12.75 -11.37
N LEU A 147 27.47 -13.42 -10.25
CA LEU A 147 27.43 -14.89 -10.15
C LEU A 147 26.22 -15.47 -10.89
N SER A 148 26.41 -16.61 -11.53
CA SER A 148 25.36 -17.33 -12.28
C SER A 148 24.23 -17.84 -11.39
N GLY A 149 22.97 -17.76 -11.85
CA GLY A 149 21.81 -18.07 -11.01
C GLY A 149 20.45 -17.67 -11.59
N PHE A 150 19.51 -17.36 -10.70
CA PHE A 150 18.10 -17.13 -11.01
C PHE A 150 17.53 -15.97 -10.18
N HIS A 151 16.87 -15.02 -10.84
CA HIS A 151 16.04 -14.00 -10.20
C HIS A 151 14.64 -14.57 -9.95
N VAL A 152 14.17 -14.50 -8.71
CA VAL A 152 12.85 -15.00 -8.30
C VAL A 152 12.02 -13.85 -7.74
N PHE A 153 11.05 -13.39 -8.54
CA PHE A 153 10.09 -12.35 -8.20
C PHE A 153 8.82 -12.96 -7.60
N ILE A 154 8.36 -12.44 -6.47
CA ILE A 154 7.16 -12.92 -5.76
C ILE A 154 6.07 -11.86 -5.85
N HIS A 155 4.91 -12.17 -6.44
CA HIS A 155 3.87 -11.18 -6.68
C HIS A 155 2.43 -11.73 -6.54
N ASP A 156 1.48 -10.81 -6.54
CA ASP A 156 0.04 -11.12 -6.61
C ASP A 156 -0.29 -11.76 -7.98
N GLU A 157 -1.25 -12.69 -8.01
CA GLU A 157 -1.54 -13.49 -9.21
C GLU A 157 -2.22 -12.68 -10.34
N VAL A 158 -2.90 -11.59 -9.96
CA VAL A 158 -3.46 -10.64 -10.92
C VAL A 158 -2.38 -9.75 -11.51
N GLU A 159 -1.25 -9.55 -10.84
CA GLU A 159 -0.16 -8.71 -11.34
C GLU A 159 0.73 -9.47 -12.33
N ARG A 160 1.32 -8.73 -13.26
CA ARG A 160 2.17 -9.22 -14.34
C ARG A 160 3.59 -8.70 -14.11
N PHE A 161 4.56 -9.60 -14.15
CA PHE A 161 5.98 -9.20 -14.18
C PHE A 161 6.28 -8.39 -15.46
N THR A 162 6.91 -7.25 -15.31
CA THR A 162 7.44 -6.43 -16.41
C THR A 162 8.76 -5.79 -16.00
N GLU A 163 9.73 -5.78 -16.91
CA GLU A 163 11.03 -5.10 -16.72
C GLU A 163 10.91 -3.57 -16.80
N LYS A 164 9.81 -3.05 -17.36
CA LYS A 164 9.65 -1.65 -17.75
C LYS A 164 9.23 -0.72 -16.60
N SER A 165 8.71 -1.27 -15.51
CA SER A 165 8.23 -0.46 -14.39
C SER A 165 9.41 0.18 -13.65
N GLN A 166 9.65 1.48 -13.84
CA GLN A 166 10.54 2.25 -12.95
C GLN A 166 9.90 2.54 -11.59
N GLN A 167 8.56 2.59 -11.53
CA GLN A 167 7.81 3.05 -10.36
C GLN A 167 7.93 2.06 -9.18
N ALA A 168 7.88 2.62 -7.96
CA ALA A 168 8.14 1.92 -6.70
C ALA A 168 6.99 1.02 -6.22
N ASP A 169 6.28 0.37 -7.14
CA ASP A 169 5.39 -0.73 -6.83
C ASP A 169 6.25 -1.95 -6.43
N MET A 170 5.74 -2.79 -5.52
CA MET A 170 6.50 -3.81 -4.76
C MET A 170 7.01 -5.02 -5.57
N PHE A 171 7.21 -4.87 -6.88
CA PHE A 171 7.53 -5.96 -7.82
C PHE A 171 8.98 -5.96 -8.32
N LYS A 172 9.81 -4.96 -7.92
CA LYS A 172 11.26 -4.95 -8.20
C LYS A 172 12.09 -5.80 -7.24
N GLU A 173 11.61 -6.08 -6.04
CA GLU A 173 12.34 -6.92 -5.09
C GLU A 173 12.31 -8.38 -5.56
N TYR A 174 13.49 -8.94 -5.82
CA TYR A 174 13.68 -10.34 -6.16
C TYR A 174 14.60 -11.03 -5.15
N ILE A 175 14.39 -12.34 -5.00
CA ILE A 175 15.34 -13.21 -4.32
C ILE A 175 16.28 -13.75 -5.39
N TYR A 176 17.58 -13.60 -5.19
CA TYR A 176 18.56 -14.25 -6.05
C TYR A 176 18.86 -15.67 -5.55
N VAL A 177 18.97 -16.62 -6.47
CA VAL A 177 19.31 -18.02 -6.17
C VAL A 177 20.49 -18.42 -7.05
N GLU A 178 21.66 -18.54 -6.43
CA GLU A 178 22.91 -18.85 -7.14
C GLU A 178 22.97 -20.31 -7.60
N ALA A 179 23.68 -20.54 -8.71
CA ALA A 179 24.07 -21.88 -9.11
C ALA A 179 24.98 -22.49 -8.05
N GLY A 180 24.63 -23.68 -7.56
CA GLY A 180 25.29 -24.33 -6.43
C GLY A 180 24.58 -24.09 -5.09
N ASP A 181 23.47 -23.35 -5.04
CA ASP A 181 22.79 -23.01 -3.78
C ASP A 181 21.35 -23.53 -3.67
N GLY A 182 20.99 -23.98 -2.46
CA GLY A 182 19.69 -24.50 -2.09
C GLY A 182 19.07 -23.73 -0.92
N ILE A 183 18.19 -22.78 -1.22
CA ILE A 183 17.68 -21.81 -0.24
C ILE A 183 16.25 -22.12 0.24
N GLN A 184 15.93 -21.69 1.46
CA GLN A 184 14.60 -21.79 2.04
C GLN A 184 14.07 -20.40 2.42
N VAL A 185 12.85 -20.09 1.96
CA VAL A 185 12.19 -18.80 2.11
C VAL A 185 10.83 -18.99 2.78
N ASN A 186 10.65 -18.34 3.92
CA ASN A 186 9.38 -18.21 4.61
C ASN A 186 8.69 -16.93 4.13
N ILE A 187 7.45 -16.99 3.64
CA ILE A 187 6.69 -15.81 3.20
C ILE A 187 5.59 -15.45 4.19
N LYS A 188 5.30 -14.15 4.32
CA LYS A 188 4.10 -13.62 5.02
C LYS A 188 3.20 -12.90 4.03
N MET A 189 1.89 -13.12 4.13
CA MET A 189 0.90 -12.42 3.31
C MET A 189 0.36 -11.20 4.05
N HIS A 190 0.39 -10.05 3.39
CA HIS A 190 -0.21 -8.80 3.84
C HIS A 190 -1.28 -8.38 2.84
N LYS A 191 -2.48 -8.05 3.32
CA LYS A 191 -3.58 -7.52 2.51
C LYS A 191 -3.85 -6.07 2.88
N TYR A 192 -4.06 -5.25 1.86
CA TYR A 192 -4.34 -3.82 1.99
C TYR A 192 -5.69 -3.53 1.35
N ASN A 193 -6.61 -3.00 2.15
CA ASN A 193 -7.92 -2.51 1.72
C ASN A 193 -7.90 -0.98 1.87
N GLN A 194 -7.60 -0.26 0.79
CA GLN A 194 -7.64 1.21 0.74
C GLN A 194 -9.05 1.71 0.43
N LEU A 195 -9.40 2.89 0.96
CA LEU A 195 -10.68 3.54 0.64
C LEU A 195 -10.54 4.48 -0.57
N PRO A 196 -11.42 4.39 -1.58
CA PRO A 196 -11.47 5.38 -2.64
C PRO A 196 -11.94 6.73 -2.06
N THR A 197 -11.05 7.71 -2.01
CA THR A 197 -11.32 9.07 -1.51
C THR A 197 -11.49 10.05 -2.67
N SER A 198 -11.85 11.31 -2.36
CA SER A 198 -11.85 12.38 -3.36
C SER A 198 -10.47 12.66 -3.97
N ASN A 199 -9.40 12.31 -3.26
CA ASN A 199 -8.03 12.71 -3.57
C ASN A 199 -7.19 11.54 -4.09
N ASN A 200 -7.38 10.33 -3.54
CA ASN A 200 -6.81 9.08 -4.05
C ASN A 200 -7.95 8.18 -4.55
N LYS A 201 -8.04 8.00 -5.87
CA LYS A 201 -9.05 7.16 -6.53
C LYS A 201 -8.45 5.82 -6.91
N CYS A 202 -8.65 4.83 -6.06
CA CYS A 202 -8.33 3.44 -6.36
C CYS A 202 -9.48 2.74 -7.13
N ALA A 203 -9.14 1.71 -7.90
CA ALA A 203 -10.07 0.85 -8.61
C ALA A 203 -10.56 -0.29 -7.69
N PRO A 204 -11.89 -0.50 -7.54
CA PRO A 204 -12.45 -1.51 -6.64
C PRO A 204 -12.56 -2.91 -7.26
N GLN A 205 -12.06 -3.12 -8.49
CA GLN A 205 -12.20 -4.39 -9.21
C GLN A 205 -11.08 -5.37 -8.85
N ASN A 206 -11.44 -6.51 -8.26
CA ASN A 206 -10.51 -7.60 -7.89
C ASN A 206 -9.77 -8.26 -9.09
N ILE A 207 -10.17 -7.97 -10.33
CA ILE A 207 -9.60 -8.53 -11.57
C ILE A 207 -8.62 -7.55 -12.24
N TYR A 208 -8.74 -6.25 -11.93
CA TYR A 208 -7.84 -5.23 -12.47
C TYR A 208 -6.43 -5.37 -11.90
N SER A 209 -5.42 -4.96 -12.66
CA SER A 209 -4.01 -4.97 -12.31
C SER A 209 -3.34 -3.72 -12.87
N LYS A 210 -2.63 -2.99 -12.00
CA LYS A 210 -1.88 -1.80 -12.41
C LYS A 210 -0.70 -2.18 -13.29
N SER A 211 0.04 -3.24 -12.95
CA SER A 211 1.20 -3.69 -13.74
C SER A 211 0.83 -4.13 -15.17
N ARG A 212 -0.33 -4.80 -15.37
CA ARG A 212 -0.88 -5.09 -16.70
C ARG A 212 -1.24 -3.81 -17.45
N CYS A 213 -2.03 -2.93 -16.81
CA CYS A 213 -2.44 -1.66 -17.40
C CYS A 213 -1.24 -0.83 -17.89
N VAL A 214 -0.17 -0.78 -17.11
CA VAL A 214 1.06 -0.05 -17.44
C VAL A 214 1.87 -0.77 -18.53
N ASP A 215 2.12 -2.08 -18.42
CA ASP A 215 2.87 -2.82 -19.45
C ASP A 215 2.14 -2.78 -20.80
N ASP A 216 0.85 -3.09 -20.84
CA ASP A 216 0.04 -3.08 -22.06
C ASP A 216 -0.09 -1.66 -22.66
N GLY A 217 -0.25 -0.64 -21.80
CA GLY A 217 -0.33 0.76 -22.22
C GLY A 217 0.98 1.30 -22.80
N VAL A 218 2.12 1.03 -22.14
CA VAL A 218 3.46 1.39 -22.64
C VAL A 218 3.80 0.59 -23.89
N ASN A 219 3.51 -0.71 -23.94
CA ASN A 219 3.71 -1.55 -25.12
C ASN A 219 2.96 -0.98 -26.33
N LYS A 220 1.70 -0.58 -26.14
CA LYS A 220 0.89 0.05 -27.18
C LYS A 220 1.51 1.37 -27.65
N LEU A 221 1.82 2.30 -26.75
CA LEU A 221 2.36 3.62 -27.10
C LEU A 221 3.71 3.52 -27.86
N ILE A 222 4.60 2.62 -27.44
CA ILE A 222 5.90 2.38 -28.10
C ILE A 222 5.69 1.79 -29.50
N THR A 223 4.85 0.76 -29.62
CA THR A 223 4.65 0.04 -30.90
C THR A 223 3.85 0.86 -31.91
N GLU A 224 2.89 1.68 -31.47
CA GLU A 224 2.21 2.66 -32.32
C GLU A 224 3.16 3.76 -32.82
N ALA A 225 4.13 4.19 -31.98
CA ALA A 225 5.12 5.21 -32.37
C ALA A 225 6.18 4.72 -33.38
N VAL A 226 6.49 3.41 -33.41
CA VAL A 226 7.48 2.82 -34.34
C VAL A 226 6.84 2.04 -35.50
N GLY A 227 5.56 1.68 -35.38
CA GLY A 227 4.79 0.98 -36.42
C GLY A 227 5.07 -0.53 -36.54
N CYS A 228 5.65 -1.16 -35.52
CA CYS A 228 5.93 -2.59 -35.47
C CYS A 228 6.03 -3.12 -34.03
N SER A 229 6.04 -4.44 -33.86
CA SER A 229 6.11 -5.13 -32.56
C SER A 229 7.42 -5.91 -32.38
N THR A 230 7.73 -6.30 -31.13
CA THR A 230 8.86 -7.20 -30.81
C THR A 230 8.44 -8.25 -29.77
N PRO A 231 9.21 -9.33 -29.53
CA PRO A 231 8.87 -10.32 -28.51
C PRO A 231 8.73 -9.75 -27.09
N TRP A 232 9.46 -8.69 -26.73
CA TRP A 232 9.46 -8.05 -25.40
C TRP A 232 8.60 -6.77 -25.32
N VAL A 233 8.22 -6.21 -26.47
CA VAL A 233 7.19 -5.15 -26.61
C VAL A 233 6.10 -5.67 -27.56
N PRO A 234 5.24 -6.59 -27.10
CA PRO A 234 4.24 -7.24 -27.94
C PRO A 234 3.07 -6.30 -28.27
N ASN A 235 2.56 -6.40 -29.49
CA ASN A 235 1.29 -5.83 -29.90
C ASN A 235 0.69 -6.72 -31.01
N GLU A 236 -0.46 -7.34 -30.73
CA GLU A 236 -1.10 -8.32 -31.63
C GLU A 236 -1.60 -7.72 -32.95
N HIS A 237 -1.75 -6.38 -33.01
CA HIS A 237 -2.25 -5.68 -34.19
C HIS A 237 -1.13 -5.21 -35.14
N LEU A 238 0.14 -5.40 -34.77
CA LEU A 238 1.30 -4.93 -35.54
C LEU A 238 2.27 -6.06 -35.87
N SER A 239 2.79 -6.07 -37.10
CA SER A 239 3.79 -7.04 -37.52
C SER A 239 5.13 -6.84 -36.80
N SER A 240 5.87 -7.93 -36.57
CA SER A 240 7.23 -7.88 -36.03
C SER A 240 8.12 -6.93 -36.83
N CYS A 241 8.95 -6.15 -36.13
CA CYS A 241 9.95 -5.28 -36.73
C CYS A 241 10.94 -6.06 -37.62
N LYS A 242 11.40 -5.44 -38.72
CA LYS A 242 12.23 -6.06 -39.77
C LYS A 242 13.47 -5.25 -40.16
N THR A 243 13.78 -4.18 -39.45
CA THR A 243 14.97 -3.36 -39.74
C THR A 243 15.72 -2.99 -38.47
N PHE A 244 17.01 -2.68 -38.63
CA PHE A 244 17.82 -2.11 -37.56
C PHE A 244 17.18 -0.84 -36.99
N GLN A 245 16.76 0.11 -37.84
CA GLN A 245 16.20 1.39 -37.38
C GLN A 245 14.95 1.22 -36.51
N GLN A 246 14.01 0.36 -36.94
CA GLN A 246 12.83 0.02 -36.14
C GLN A 246 13.21 -0.59 -34.79
N THR A 247 14.09 -1.60 -34.82
CA THR A 247 14.50 -2.33 -33.61
C THR A 247 15.25 -1.40 -32.65
N LYS A 248 16.13 -0.55 -33.17
CA LYS A 248 16.85 0.49 -32.41
C LYS A 248 15.87 1.42 -31.70
N GLN A 249 14.86 1.94 -32.39
CA GLN A 249 13.85 2.83 -31.81
C GLN A 249 13.06 2.14 -30.69
N ILE A 250 12.63 0.89 -30.87
CA ILE A 250 11.94 0.17 -29.79
C ILE A 250 12.87 -0.08 -28.60
N VAL A 251 14.15 -0.40 -28.80
CA VAL A 251 15.11 -0.53 -27.70
C VAL A 251 15.30 0.81 -26.98
N ASP A 252 15.53 1.91 -27.71
CA ASP A 252 15.66 3.28 -27.14
C ASP A 252 14.42 3.71 -26.32
N TYR A 253 13.23 3.20 -26.67
CA TYR A 253 11.95 3.53 -26.05
C TYR A 253 11.50 2.56 -24.96
N SER A 254 12.06 1.34 -24.88
CA SER A 254 11.67 0.31 -23.91
C SER A 254 12.72 0.02 -22.83
N THR A 255 13.99 0.42 -23.03
CA THR A 255 14.99 0.48 -21.96
C THR A 255 14.82 1.75 -21.11
N PRO A 256 15.38 1.82 -19.88
CA PRO A 256 15.30 2.99 -19.02
C PRO A 256 15.80 4.28 -19.70
N SER A 257 14.86 5.14 -20.10
CA SER A 257 15.13 6.37 -20.85
C SER A 257 14.02 7.40 -20.68
N ILE A 258 14.31 8.66 -21.01
CA ILE A 258 13.34 9.77 -21.04
C ILE A 258 12.14 9.53 -21.98
N TYR A 259 12.23 8.56 -22.90
CA TYR A 259 11.09 8.13 -23.71
C TYR A 259 10.19 7.18 -22.91
N LEU A 260 10.76 6.16 -22.27
CA LEU A 260 10.03 5.24 -21.40
C LEU A 260 9.31 5.98 -20.27
N ASP A 261 9.99 6.93 -19.62
CA ASP A 261 9.44 7.74 -18.53
C ASP A 261 8.22 8.55 -19.01
N ARG A 262 8.29 9.14 -20.20
CA ARG A 262 7.17 9.87 -20.82
C ARG A 262 5.99 8.95 -21.17
N TYR A 263 6.25 7.71 -21.60
CA TYR A 263 5.17 6.75 -21.87
C TYR A 263 4.53 6.25 -20.56
N LEU A 264 5.32 6.06 -19.50
CA LEU A 264 4.81 5.77 -18.14
C LEU A 264 3.93 6.92 -17.60
N GLU A 265 4.33 8.18 -17.78
CA GLU A 265 3.51 9.36 -17.42
C GLU A 265 2.18 9.44 -18.21
N GLN A 266 2.15 8.92 -19.44
CA GLN A 266 0.94 8.88 -20.27
C GLN A 266 -0.01 7.74 -19.88
N THR A 267 0.48 6.66 -19.26
CA THR A 267 -0.38 5.57 -18.76
C THR A 267 -1.10 5.96 -17.46
N GLN A 268 -2.31 6.50 -17.57
CA GLN A 268 -3.18 6.87 -16.45
C GLN A 268 -3.82 5.65 -15.74
N CYS A 269 -3.00 4.71 -15.30
CA CYS A 269 -3.41 3.52 -14.58
C CYS A 269 -3.62 3.83 -13.09
N ALA A 270 -4.85 3.63 -12.61
CA ALA A 270 -5.20 3.84 -11.21
C ALA A 270 -4.60 2.74 -10.30
N GLU A 271 -4.48 3.04 -9.00
CA GLU A 271 -4.14 2.05 -7.98
C GLU A 271 -5.27 1.04 -7.74
N ARG A 272 -4.95 -0.11 -7.13
CA ARG A 272 -5.97 -1.06 -6.66
C ARG A 272 -6.43 -0.71 -5.25
N CYS A 273 -7.74 -0.72 -4.98
CA CYS A 273 -8.22 -0.60 -3.60
C CYS A 273 -7.83 -1.82 -2.77
N ASN A 274 -7.83 -3.00 -3.41
CA ASN A 274 -7.49 -4.27 -2.77
C ASN A 274 -6.16 -4.78 -3.35
N ALA A 275 -5.10 -4.77 -2.53
CA ALA A 275 -3.77 -5.28 -2.90
C ALA A 275 -3.33 -6.39 -1.94
N THR A 276 -2.74 -7.48 -2.48
CA THR A 276 -2.08 -8.51 -1.68
C THR A 276 -0.58 -8.48 -1.95
N THR A 277 0.23 -8.47 -0.90
CA THR A 277 1.69 -8.43 -0.98
C THR A 277 2.29 -9.58 -0.15
N TYR A 278 3.51 -9.98 -0.49
CA TYR A 278 4.17 -11.15 0.08
C TYR A 278 5.60 -10.79 0.48
N THR A 279 5.85 -10.65 1.79
CA THR A 279 7.20 -10.32 2.28
C THR A 279 8.00 -11.61 2.47
N PRO A 280 9.13 -11.80 1.79
CA PRO A 280 10.00 -12.95 1.97
C PRO A 280 10.95 -12.78 3.16
N PHE A 281 11.19 -13.88 3.86
CA PHE A 281 12.17 -14.01 4.93
C PHE A 281 13.04 -15.22 4.63
N LEU A 282 14.30 -14.99 4.27
CA LEU A 282 15.30 -16.05 4.12
C LEU A 282 15.44 -16.80 5.45
N GLN A 283 15.44 -18.14 5.41
CA GLN A 283 15.54 -19.00 6.61
C GLN A 283 16.85 -19.77 6.65
N SER A 284 17.32 -20.25 5.50
CA SER A 284 18.63 -20.89 5.38
C SER A 284 19.10 -20.91 3.94
N ILE A 285 20.40 -20.74 3.74
CA ILE A 285 21.13 -21.11 2.52
C ILE A 285 21.88 -22.42 2.80
N ARG A 286 22.04 -23.28 1.78
CA ARG A 286 22.83 -24.51 1.84
C ARG A 286 23.45 -24.80 0.47
N ALA A 287 24.76 -25.03 0.43
CA ALA A 287 25.42 -25.48 -0.79
C ALA A 287 24.85 -26.84 -1.28
N ILE A 288 24.67 -26.96 -2.59
CA ILE A 288 24.23 -28.16 -3.32
C ILE A 288 25.09 -28.37 -4.59
N PRO A 289 25.08 -29.55 -5.22
CA PRO A 289 25.95 -29.80 -6.37
C PRO A 289 25.65 -28.94 -7.60
N LEU A 290 26.65 -28.19 -8.06
CA LEU A 290 26.66 -27.54 -9.38
C LEU A 290 26.37 -28.55 -10.52
N PRO A 291 25.73 -28.12 -11.63
CA PRO A 291 25.18 -26.79 -11.89
C PRO A 291 23.69 -26.72 -11.47
N THR A 292 23.35 -27.14 -10.26
CA THR A 292 21.96 -27.13 -9.74
C THR A 292 21.75 -25.95 -8.80
N ALA A 293 20.58 -25.33 -8.86
CA ALA A 293 20.10 -24.39 -7.85
C ALA A 293 18.74 -24.88 -7.33
N ALA A 294 18.34 -24.52 -6.12
CA ALA A 294 17.04 -24.88 -5.56
C ALA A 294 16.47 -23.81 -4.63
N ILE A 295 15.15 -23.68 -4.62
CA ILE A 295 14.43 -22.76 -3.73
C ILE A 295 13.12 -23.39 -3.25
N LYS A 296 12.88 -23.31 -1.95
CA LYS A 296 11.59 -23.68 -1.32
C LYS A 296 10.93 -22.43 -0.74
N ILE A 297 9.68 -22.15 -1.14
CA ILE A 297 8.91 -20.97 -0.71
C ILE A 297 7.64 -21.44 -0.01
N TYR A 298 7.49 -21.11 1.28
CA TYR A 298 6.38 -21.62 2.10
C TYR A 298 5.87 -20.58 3.11
N PHE A 299 4.59 -20.65 3.47
CA PHE A 299 4.08 -19.96 4.66
C PHE A 299 4.44 -20.77 5.91
N SER A 300 5.03 -20.15 6.93
CA SER A 300 5.30 -20.86 8.21
C SER A 300 4.03 -21.13 9.04
N THR A 301 2.99 -20.31 8.87
CA THR A 301 1.71 -20.40 9.60
C THR A 301 0.54 -20.06 8.66
N ASN A 302 -0.69 -20.34 9.07
CA ASN A 302 -1.90 -19.89 8.36
C ASN A 302 -2.37 -18.47 8.75
N LEU A 303 -1.50 -17.68 9.40
CA LEU A 303 -1.78 -16.30 9.79
C LEU A 303 -1.45 -15.33 8.66
N TYR A 304 -2.34 -14.37 8.41
CA TYR A 304 -2.11 -13.25 7.49
C TYR A 304 -2.48 -11.91 8.14
N THR A 305 -1.86 -10.84 7.67
CA THR A 305 -2.14 -9.47 8.11
C THR A 305 -3.15 -8.82 7.18
N VAL A 306 -4.10 -8.06 7.74
CA VAL A 306 -4.94 -7.12 7.00
C VAL A 306 -4.69 -5.72 7.54
N MET A 307 -4.47 -4.77 6.62
CA MET A 307 -4.44 -3.34 6.87
C MET A 307 -5.61 -2.72 6.10
N GLU A 308 -6.58 -2.17 6.82
CA GLU A 308 -7.82 -1.65 6.24
C GLU A 308 -7.98 -0.18 6.60
N GLU A 309 -8.16 0.67 5.59
CA GLU A 309 -8.53 2.06 5.80
C GLU A 309 -10.01 2.14 6.15
N ILE A 310 -10.33 2.89 7.21
CA ILE A 310 -11.70 3.16 7.64
C ILE A 310 -11.88 4.68 7.70
N ALA A 311 -13.06 5.15 7.30
CA ALA A 311 -13.44 6.55 7.43
C ALA A 311 -13.79 6.83 8.91
N GLY A 312 -12.92 7.54 9.62
CA GLY A 312 -13.06 7.87 11.05
C GLY A 312 -14.13 8.93 11.37
N TYR A 313 -15.02 9.23 10.44
CA TYR A 313 -16.20 10.07 10.66
C TYR A 313 -17.28 9.73 9.63
N ASP A 314 -18.47 9.34 10.10
CA ASP A 314 -19.59 8.91 9.27
C ASP A 314 -20.87 9.71 9.60
N TRP A 315 -22.00 9.34 8.98
CA TRP A 315 -23.28 9.98 9.24
C TRP A 315 -23.79 9.74 10.67
N ASN A 316 -23.48 8.59 11.28
CA ASN A 316 -23.88 8.30 12.66
C ASN A 316 -23.10 9.19 13.65
N ALA A 317 -21.80 9.39 13.43
CA ALA A 317 -20.97 10.31 14.20
C ALA A 317 -21.45 11.77 14.07
N LEU A 318 -21.84 12.22 12.87
CA LEU A 318 -22.45 13.56 12.72
C LEU A 318 -23.77 13.68 13.49
N LEU A 319 -24.64 12.68 13.41
CA LEU A 319 -25.92 12.68 14.12
C LEU A 319 -25.72 12.65 15.65
N ALA A 320 -24.70 11.95 16.14
CA ALA A 320 -24.29 11.96 17.55
C ALA A 320 -23.74 13.34 17.99
N ASP A 321 -22.79 13.91 17.25
CA ASP A 321 -22.24 15.26 17.51
C ASP A 321 -23.34 16.33 17.53
N LEU A 322 -24.26 16.28 16.55
CA LEU A 322 -25.37 17.21 16.40
C LEU A 322 -26.41 17.01 17.50
N GLY A 323 -26.80 15.76 17.77
CA GLY A 323 -27.76 15.41 18.82
C GLY A 323 -27.26 15.77 20.22
N GLY A 324 -25.99 15.51 20.52
CA GLY A 324 -25.35 15.92 21.77
C GLY A 324 -25.31 17.44 21.93
N SER A 325 -24.92 18.16 20.86
CA SER A 325 -24.89 19.63 20.87
C SER A 325 -26.28 20.25 21.08
N LEU A 326 -27.30 19.76 20.37
CA LEU A 326 -28.68 20.23 20.49
C LEU A 326 -29.31 19.85 21.84
N GLY A 327 -29.09 18.63 22.31
CA GLY A 327 -29.57 18.14 23.60
C GLY A 327 -28.98 18.92 24.79
N PHE A 328 -27.70 19.28 24.72
CA PHE A 328 -27.05 20.13 25.72
C PHE A 328 -27.65 21.55 25.76
N LEU A 329 -27.81 22.20 24.60
CA LEU A 329 -28.42 23.52 24.51
C LEU A 329 -29.90 23.53 24.96
N LEU A 330 -30.66 22.49 24.62
CA LEU A 330 -32.03 22.31 25.07
C LEU A 330 -32.10 22.09 26.60
N GLY A 331 -31.18 21.29 27.15
CA GLY A 331 -31.06 21.09 28.60
C GLY A 331 -30.78 22.38 29.36
N LEU A 332 -29.84 23.20 28.88
CA LEU A 332 -29.60 24.54 29.44
C LEU A 332 -30.84 25.43 29.34
N SER A 333 -31.52 25.44 28.18
CA SER A 333 -32.74 26.23 27.97
C SER A 333 -33.88 25.84 28.93
N VAL A 334 -34.05 24.53 29.22
CA VAL A 334 -35.04 24.04 30.19
C VAL A 334 -34.68 24.46 31.62
N ILE A 335 -33.41 24.34 32.02
CA ILE A 335 -32.95 24.78 33.35
C ILE A 335 -33.15 26.30 33.52
N SER A 336 -32.81 27.10 32.51
CA SER A 336 -33.05 28.55 32.53
C SER A 336 -34.54 28.90 32.59
N MET A 337 -35.40 28.16 31.86
CA MET A 337 -36.85 28.35 31.91
C MET A 337 -37.44 28.03 33.29
N ILE A 338 -36.93 27.00 33.97
CA ILE A 338 -37.36 26.65 35.34
C ILE A 338 -36.95 27.77 36.31
N GLY A 339 -35.70 28.26 36.28
CA GLY A 339 -35.25 29.35 37.14
C GLY A 339 -36.06 30.65 36.94
N LEU A 340 -36.36 31.02 35.70
CA LEU A 340 -37.23 32.16 35.39
C LEU A 340 -38.66 31.96 35.92
N ALA A 341 -39.20 30.74 35.86
CA ALA A 341 -40.51 30.45 36.44
C ALA A 341 -40.50 30.59 37.97
N GLU A 342 -39.45 30.12 38.66
CA GLU A 342 -39.28 30.27 40.11
C GLU A 342 -39.19 31.74 40.55
N GLU A 343 -38.42 32.57 39.84
CA GLU A 343 -38.36 34.02 40.11
C GLU A 343 -39.71 34.71 39.89
N LEU A 344 -40.45 34.35 38.84
CA LEU A 344 -41.81 34.85 38.59
C LEU A 344 -42.78 34.44 39.69
N PHE A 345 -42.79 33.16 40.11
CA PHE A 345 -43.62 32.70 41.22
C PHE A 345 -43.26 33.39 42.55
N SER A 346 -41.97 33.51 42.86
CA SER A 346 -41.47 34.24 44.03
C SER A 346 -41.93 35.71 44.04
N THR A 347 -41.86 36.36 42.88
CA THR A 347 -42.32 37.76 42.69
C THR A 347 -43.83 37.88 42.87
N ILE A 348 -44.63 36.98 42.31
CA ILE A 348 -46.09 36.96 42.45
C ILE A 348 -46.51 36.73 43.92
N ILE A 349 -45.79 35.86 44.65
CA ILE A 349 -46.03 35.62 46.08
C ILE A 349 -45.71 36.87 46.90
N LYS A 350 -44.54 37.51 46.69
CA LYS A 350 -44.15 38.76 47.35
C LYS A 350 -45.14 39.90 47.06
N MET A 351 -45.62 40.03 45.82
CA MET A 351 -46.66 41.01 45.47
C MET A 351 -48.00 40.74 46.16
N LYS A 352 -48.40 39.47 46.33
CA LYS A 352 -49.61 39.10 47.10
C LYS A 352 -49.44 39.37 48.60
N GLN A 353 -48.25 39.15 49.17
CA GLN A 353 -47.94 39.47 50.57
C GLN A 353 -47.96 40.99 50.82
N ASN A 354 -47.26 41.78 49.99
CA ASN A 354 -47.25 43.24 50.11
C ASN A 354 -48.65 43.86 49.92
N ARG A 355 -49.51 43.27 49.08
CA ARG A 355 -50.93 43.66 48.99
C ARG A 355 -51.72 43.41 50.28
N LYS A 356 -51.41 42.36 51.06
CA LYS A 356 -52.02 42.17 52.40
C LYS A 356 -51.49 43.19 53.41
N VAL A 357 -50.17 43.38 53.47
CA VAL A 357 -49.52 44.30 54.42
C VAL A 357 -50.01 45.74 54.23
N ASN A 358 -50.16 46.23 53.00
CA ASN A 358 -50.71 47.57 52.75
C ASN A 358 -52.21 47.71 53.10
N ILE A 359 -52.98 46.62 53.14
CA ILE A 359 -54.37 46.63 53.61
C ILE A 359 -54.40 46.73 55.16
N GLU A 360 -53.50 46.03 55.86
CA GLU A 360 -53.38 46.14 57.33
C GLU A 360 -52.79 47.48 57.80
N LEU A 361 -51.85 48.08 57.06
CA LEU A 361 -51.34 49.42 57.41
C LEU A 361 -52.40 50.51 57.23
N ASN A 362 -53.21 50.45 56.17
CA ASN A 362 -54.36 51.35 56.00
C ASN A 362 -55.51 51.08 57.00
N SER A 363 -55.50 49.95 57.72
CA SER A 363 -56.43 49.71 58.83
C SER A 363 -55.88 50.11 60.20
N LYS A 364 -54.63 50.57 60.29
CA LYS A 364 -53.97 50.97 61.56
C LYS A 364 -53.61 52.46 61.65
N SER A 365 -53.80 53.23 60.58
CA SER A 365 -53.60 54.69 60.56
C SER A 365 -54.72 55.50 61.24
N SER A 366 -55.50 54.90 62.14
CA SER A 366 -56.67 55.52 62.79
C SER A 366 -56.85 55.14 64.28
N SER A 367 -55.74 54.98 65.01
CA SER A 367 -55.68 55.07 66.49
C SER A 367 -54.26 55.41 66.94
N GLU A 368 -54.13 56.37 67.87
CA GLU A 368 -53.03 56.55 68.85
C GLU A 368 -51.58 56.65 68.29
N GLU A 369 -50.81 57.73 68.39
CA GLU A 369 -50.86 58.94 69.23
C GLU A 369 -50.83 58.74 70.75
N ASN A 370 -49.65 58.36 71.30
CA ASN A 370 -48.84 59.26 72.15
C ASN A 370 -47.47 58.66 72.58
N ASN A 371 -46.53 59.56 72.95
CA ASN A 371 -45.23 59.34 73.65
C ASN A 371 -44.20 58.38 73.00
N LYS A 372 -43.03 58.80 72.48
CA LYS A 372 -41.86 59.50 73.09
C LYS A 372 -41.28 58.81 74.35
N THR A 373 -39.97 58.57 74.54
CA THR A 373 -38.72 58.46 73.71
C THR A 373 -37.72 57.64 74.58
N ASP A 374 -36.45 57.30 74.30
CA ASP A 374 -35.39 57.62 73.30
C ASP A 374 -34.73 56.27 72.80
N THR A 375 -33.77 56.12 71.87
CA THR A 375 -32.49 56.81 71.49
C THR A 375 -31.36 56.65 72.53
N PHE A 376 -30.10 56.25 72.27
CA PHE A 376 -29.27 55.88 71.09
C PHE A 376 -28.72 54.43 71.27
N VAL A 377 -28.38 53.56 70.29
CA VAL A 377 -27.54 53.65 69.05
C VAL A 377 -26.03 53.77 69.36
N LYS A 378 -25.08 53.02 68.77
CA LYS A 378 -25.04 52.11 67.58
C LYS A 378 -24.77 50.63 68.04
N THR A 379 -23.99 49.69 67.47
CA THR A 379 -23.03 49.63 66.34
C THR A 379 -22.93 48.22 65.70
N GLU A 380 -22.60 48.21 64.41
CA GLU A 380 -21.88 47.25 63.51
C GLU A 380 -20.90 46.23 64.14
N ASN A 381 -20.50 45.11 63.48
CA ASN A 381 -20.93 44.44 62.22
C ASN A 381 -20.34 43.01 62.19
N MET A 382 -20.92 42.06 61.43
CA MET A 382 -20.31 40.74 61.20
C MET A 382 -20.62 40.13 59.81
N ASP A 383 -19.59 39.50 59.22
CA ASP A 383 -19.55 38.56 58.10
C ASP A 383 -20.25 38.88 56.75
N ASN A 384 -19.45 39.46 55.83
CA ASN A 384 -19.61 39.22 54.39
C ASN A 384 -18.98 37.88 54.01
N ASN A 385 -19.72 36.96 53.37
CA ASN A 385 -19.17 35.71 52.86
C ASN A 385 -19.38 35.59 51.33
N THR A 386 -18.38 36.05 50.57
CA THR A 386 -18.46 36.18 49.10
C THR A 386 -18.04 34.88 48.40
N LEU A 387 -19.03 34.09 47.99
CA LEU A 387 -18.80 32.82 47.28
C LEU A 387 -18.44 33.05 45.80
N GLN A 388 -17.14 33.15 45.49
CA GLN A 388 -16.66 33.26 44.11
C GLN A 388 -16.77 31.91 43.36
N LEU A 389 -17.82 31.73 42.55
CA LEU A 389 -17.77 30.74 41.47
C LEU A 389 -16.85 31.23 40.36
N LYS A 390 -15.69 30.60 40.20
CA LYS A 390 -14.85 30.76 39.01
C LYS A 390 -15.52 30.11 37.81
N SER A 391 -15.92 30.91 36.82
CA SER A 391 -16.38 30.42 35.53
C SER A 391 -15.22 29.76 34.77
N GLY A 392 -15.14 28.43 34.86
CA GLY A 392 -14.15 27.60 34.15
C GLY A 392 -14.42 27.49 32.64
N MET A 393 -14.38 28.61 31.95
CA MET A 393 -14.51 28.68 30.49
C MET A 393 -13.26 28.06 29.85
N LYS A 394 -13.34 26.77 29.50
CA LYS A 394 -12.32 26.07 28.71
C LYS A 394 -12.69 26.12 27.24
N ASP A 395 -11.93 26.90 26.48
CA ASP A 395 -12.02 26.91 25.03
C ASP A 395 -11.69 25.55 24.43
N CYS A 396 -12.36 25.21 23.33
CA CYS A 396 -12.06 24.03 22.51
C CYS A 396 -10.78 24.25 21.69
N ASN A 397 -9.63 24.33 22.36
CA ASN A 397 -8.32 24.43 21.73
C ASN A 397 -7.53 23.13 21.91
N LEU A 398 -7.69 22.22 20.95
CA LEU A 398 -7.02 20.92 20.92
C LEU A 398 -6.27 20.75 19.58
N ASN A 399 -5.42 21.74 19.28
CA ASN A 399 -4.39 21.58 18.28
C ASN A 399 -3.30 20.63 18.78
N SER A 400 -2.79 19.85 17.85
CA SER A 400 -1.71 18.88 18.03
C SER A 400 -0.41 19.50 18.56
N GLU A 401 0.21 18.85 19.54
CA GLU A 401 1.67 18.79 19.61
C GLU A 401 2.13 17.48 20.26
N PHE A 402 2.57 16.53 19.43
CA PHE A 402 3.16 15.26 19.88
C PHE A 402 4.34 14.90 18.98
N TYR A 403 5.40 15.71 19.05
CA TYR A 403 6.69 15.35 18.46
C TYR A 403 7.39 14.30 19.34
N PRO A 404 7.72 13.10 18.84
CA PRO A 404 8.67 12.23 19.52
C PRO A 404 10.05 12.89 19.49
N LYS A 405 10.75 12.90 20.62
CA LYS A 405 12.14 13.40 20.68
C LYS A 405 13.03 12.55 19.77
N LYS A 406 13.80 13.20 18.89
CA LYS A 406 14.98 12.57 18.29
C LYS A 406 15.99 12.28 19.39
N ASN A 407 16.24 11.01 19.66
CA ASN A 407 17.49 10.60 20.31
C ASN A 407 18.59 10.58 19.25
N ASN A 408 19.60 11.42 19.40
CA ASN A 408 20.80 11.36 18.55
C ASN A 408 21.65 10.17 18.99
N LEU A 409 21.57 9.07 18.24
CA LEU A 409 22.57 8.00 18.26
C LEU A 409 23.73 8.42 17.35
N GLN A 410 24.77 9.00 17.94
CA GLN A 410 26.09 9.03 17.29
C GLN A 410 26.66 7.62 17.34
N ILE A 411 26.91 7.03 16.17
CA ILE A 411 27.69 5.80 16.04
C ILE A 411 29.13 6.25 15.78
N GLU A 412 30.00 6.08 16.77
CA GLU A 412 31.44 6.26 16.55
C GLU A 412 32.00 5.07 15.76
N SER A 413 32.55 5.35 14.59
CA SER A 413 33.34 4.41 13.81
C SER A 413 34.73 4.23 14.46
N ASN A 414 34.99 3.07 15.07
CA ASN A 414 36.33 2.67 15.49
C ASN A 414 36.83 1.52 14.62
N GLU A 415 37.73 1.83 13.69
CA GLU A 415 38.54 0.84 12.98
C GLU A 415 39.61 0.27 13.92
N LYS A 416 39.66 -1.07 14.07
CA LYS A 416 40.84 -1.88 14.42
C LYS A 416 40.48 -3.36 14.58
N PHE A 417 40.58 -4.13 13.49
CA PHE A 417 41.70 -5.06 13.23
C PHE A 417 41.52 -5.78 11.89
#